data_AF-T0ZSG8-F1
#
_entry.id   AF-T0ZSG8-F1
#
_cell.length_a   1.000
_cell.length_b   1.000
_cell.length_c   1.000
_cell.angle_alpha   90.00
_cell.angle_beta   90.00
_cell.angle_gamma   90.00
#
_symmetry.space_group_name_H-M   'P 1'
#
loop_
_entity.id
_entity.type
_entity.pdbx_description
1 polymer ?
#
loop_
_entity_poly.entity_id
_entity_poly.type
_entity_poly.pdbx_seq_one_letter_code
_entity_poly.pdbx_strand_id
1 'polypeptide(L)' 'LSDGIARVLCTAVGADRVLLHGFINKTQRTPRDDLRTAQQRRNEVQA' A
#
# COMPACT_ATOMS: atom_id res chain seq x y z
N LEU A 1 -17.74 -11.33 -6.82
CA LEU A 1 -17.10 -10.40 -5.86
C LEU A 1 -17.69 -9.01 -6.07
N SER A 2 -18.72 -8.64 -5.32
CA SER A 2 -19.47 -7.38 -5.50
C SER A 2 -18.73 -6.17 -4.92
N ASP A 3 -17.83 -6.42 -3.95
CA ASP A 3 -17.27 -5.40 -3.06
C ASP A 3 -15.85 -4.94 -3.43
N GLY A 4 -15.25 -5.45 -4.51
CA GLY A 4 -13.87 -5.13 -4.91
C GLY A 4 -12.83 -6.04 -4.24
N ILE A 5 -11.54 -5.79 -4.52
CA ILE A 5 -10.41 -6.57 -4.00
C ILE A 5 -9.65 -5.71 -3.00
N ALA A 6 -9.50 -6.21 -1.77
CA ALA A 6 -8.62 -5.61 -0.78
C ALA A 6 -7.14 -5.85 -1.16
N ARG A 7 -6.35 -4.79 -1.15
CA ARG A 7 -4.92 -4.80 -1.48
C ARG A 7 -4.14 -4.08 -0.40
N VAL A 8 -2.94 -4.57 -0.09
CA VAL A 8 -2.04 -3.93 0.86
C VAL A 8 -0.71 -3.64 0.17
N LEU A 9 -0.27 -2.38 0.21
CA LEU A 9 1.06 -1.96 -0.18
C LEU A 9 2.01 -2.11 1.01
N CYS A 10 3.18 -2.69 0.77
CA CYS A 10 4.18 -2.95 1.80
C CYS A 10 5.59 -2.63 1.29
N THR A 11 6.54 -2.50 2.22
CA THR A 11 7.97 -2.36 1.92
C THR A 11 8.79 -3.30 2.79
N ALA A 12 10.03 -3.57 2.37
CA ALA A 12 11.02 -4.24 3.20
C ALA A 12 11.80 -3.18 4.00
N VAL A 13 12.01 -3.44 5.29
CA VAL A 13 12.88 -2.64 6.17
C VAL A 13 13.78 -3.64 6.91
N GLY A 14 15.03 -3.73 6.51
CA GLY A 14 15.93 -4.79 7.00
C GLY A 14 15.37 -6.19 6.73
N ALA A 15 15.20 -6.98 7.79
CA ALA A 15 14.60 -8.32 7.73
C ALA A 15 13.06 -8.29 7.75
N ASP A 16 12.44 -7.14 8.05
CA ASP A 16 11.01 -7.02 8.28
C ASP A 16 10.22 -6.67 7.02
N ARG A 17 8.94 -7.05 7.02
CA ARG A 17 7.93 -6.67 6.02
C ARG A 17 6.93 -5.72 6.68
N VAL A 18 6.99 -4.45 6.30
CA VAL A 18 6.13 -3.40 6.86
C VAL A 18 4.93 -3.15 5.96
N LEU A 19 3.72 -3.30 6.51
CA LEU A 19 2.47 -2.97 5.82
C LEU A 19 2.24 -1.47 5.90
N LEU A 20 2.19 -0.81 4.74
CA LEU A 20 2.13 0.65 4.65
C LEU A 20 0.71 1.16 4.53
N HIS A 21 -0.07 0.58 3.61
CA HIS A 21 -1.38 1.13 3.25
C HIS A 21 -2.29 0.05 2.65
N GLY A 22 -3.51 -0.09 3.17
CA GLY A 22 -4.53 -1.01 2.69
C GLY A 22 -5.71 -0.27 2.08
N PHE A 23 -6.23 -0.76 0.96
CA PHE A 23 -7.35 -0.15 0.24
C PHE A 23 -8.17 -1.22 -0.50
N ILE A 24 -9.42 -0.90 -0.85
CA ILE A 24 -10.30 -1.76 -1.65
C ILE A 24 -10.42 -1.15 -3.05
N ASN A 25 -10.16 -1.92 -4.11
CA ASN A 25 -10.28 -1.45 -5.48
C ASN A 25 -10.93 -2.50 -6.40
N LYS A 26 -11.76 -2.03 -7.33
CA LYS A 26 -12.41 -2.85 -8.36
C LYS A 26 -11.57 -2.97 -9.64
N THR A 27 -10.62 -2.06 -9.84
CA THR A 27 -9.72 -2.06 -11.01
C THR A 27 -8.37 -2.67 -10.68
N GLN A 28 -7.63 -3.11 -11.71
CA GLN A 28 -6.29 -3.67 -11.52
C GLN A 28 -5.23 -2.63 -11.15
N ARG A 29 -5.42 -1.37 -11.56
CA ARG A 29 -4.46 -0.29 -11.37
C ARG A 29 -4.54 0.27 -9.95
N THR A 30 -3.40 0.40 -9.28
CA THR A 30 -3.31 1.12 -8.00
C THR A 30 -3.68 2.59 -8.21
N PRO A 31 -4.68 3.13 -7.51
CA PRO A 31 -5.01 4.55 -7.61
C PRO A 31 -3.84 5.41 -7.13
N ARG A 32 -3.70 6.61 -7.73
CA ARG A 32 -2.52 7.45 -7.48
C ARG A 32 -2.44 7.94 -6.04
N ASP A 33 -3.59 8.23 -5.42
CA ASP A 33 -3.64 8.70 -4.04
C ASP A 33 -3.22 7.62 -3.05
N ASP A 34 -3.72 6.39 -3.22
CA ASP A 34 -3.30 5.24 -2.39
C ASP A 34 -1.79 4.96 -2.53
N LEU A 35 -1.26 5.07 -3.76
CA LEU A 35 0.18 4.93 -4.00
C LEU A 35 0.98 6.04 -3.31
N ARG A 36 0.53 7.29 -3.39
CA ARG A 36 1.17 8.44 -2.75
C ARG A 36 1.17 8.31 -1.22
N THR A 37 0.06 7.88 -0.63
CA THR A 37 -0.02 7.61 0.82
C THR A 37 0.97 6.51 1.23
N ALA A 38 1.08 5.43 0.45
CA ALA A 38 2.06 4.38 0.73
C ALA A 38 3.50 4.88 0.59
N GLN A 39 3.81 5.72 -0.41
CA GLN A 39 5.15 6.32 -0.57
C GLN A 39 5.53 7.23 0.59
N GLN A 40 4.59 8.05 1.07
CA GLN A 40 4.82 8.89 2.25
C GLN A 40 5.16 8.03 3.48
N ARG A 41 4.33 7.02 3.78
CA ARG A 41 4.54 6.10 4.92
C ARG A 41 5.82 5.28 4.78
N ARG A 42 6.20 4.92 3.55
CA ARG A 42 7.48 4.25 3.29
C ARG A 42 8.65 5.12 3.75
N ASN A 43 8.63 6.41 3.45
CA ASN A 43 9.70 7.33 3.82
C ASN A 43 9.77 7.50 5.36
N GLU A 44 8.63 7.47 6.04
CA GLU A 44 8.55 7.51 7.51
C GLU A 44 9.23 6.30 8.18
N VAL A 45 9.21 5.12 7.55
CA VAL A 45 9.80 3.87 8.11
C VAL A 45 11.19 3.54 7.57
N GLN A 46 11.70 4.32 6.61
CA GLN A 46 13.05 4.17 6.04
C GLN A 46 14.04 5.21 6.55
N ALA A 47 13.57 6.22 7.29
CA ALA A 47 14.40 7.15 8.05
C ALA A 47 14.93 6.47 9.32
#